data_AF-A0A317YKB6-F1
#
_entry.id   AF-A0A317YKB6-F1
#
_cell.length_a   1.000
_cell.length_b   1.000
_cell.length_c   1.000
_cell.angle_alpha   90.00
_cell.angle_beta   90.00
_cell.angle_gamma   90.00
#
_symmetry.space_group_name_H-M   'P 1'
#
loop_
_entity.id
_entity.type
_entity.pdbx_description
1 polymer ?
#
loop_
_entity_poly.entity_id
_entity_poly.type
_entity_poly.pdbx_seq_one_letter_code
_entity_poly.pdbx_strand_id
1 'polypeptide(L)'
;MDRGTVEDLIRRLLDGKKHKATGKKVQLTETEIRHLCVTAKEIFLSQPNLLELVAPINVCGDIHGQFSDLLRLFEYGGLPPTANYLFLGDYVDRGKQSIETICLLLAYKIRYPDNFFLLRGNHECASINRIYGFYDECKRRFSVRLWKIFTDCFNCLPVAAIMERSIRPGAN
;
A
#
# COMPACT_ATOMS: atom_id res chain seq x y z
N MET A 1 -13.12 9.39 -1.55
CA MET A 1 -13.47 8.77 -0.26
C MET A 1 -13.32 9.83 0.82
N ASP A 2 -14.24 9.96 1.79
CA ASP A 2 -14.08 10.96 2.85
C ASP A 2 -12.96 10.56 3.83
N ARG A 3 -12.38 11.56 4.49
CA ARG A 3 -11.23 11.37 5.40
C ARG A 3 -11.56 10.48 6.59
N GLY A 4 -12.78 10.57 7.14
CA GLY A 4 -13.18 9.79 8.30
C GLY A 4 -13.25 8.28 7.99
N THR A 5 -13.76 7.92 6.82
CA THR A 5 -13.81 6.52 6.38
C THR A 5 -12.42 5.93 6.16
N VAL A 6 -11.47 6.70 5.61
CA VAL A 6 -10.08 6.24 5.45
C VAL A 6 -9.40 6.02 6.80
N GLU A 7 -9.59 6.93 7.76
CA GLU A 7 -9.02 6.81 9.10
C GLU A 7 -9.59 5.60 9.86
N ASP A 8 -10.90 5.34 9.77
CA ASP A 8 -11.49 4.13 10.35
C ASP A 8 -10.92 2.84 9.73
N LEU A 9 -10.74 2.82 8.40
CA LEU A 9 -10.19 1.67 7.70
C LEU A 9 -8.73 1.40 8.11
N ILE A 10 -7.91 2.44 8.23
CA ILE A 10 -6.54 2.33 8.77
C ILE A 10 -6.58 1.76 10.19
N ARG A 11 -7.43 2.29 11.06
CA ARG A 11 -7.58 1.83 12.45
C ARG A 11 -7.92 0.34 12.50
N ARG A 12 -8.93 -0.11 11.74
CA ARG A 12 -9.32 -1.54 11.65
C ARG A 12 -8.18 -2.44 11.16
N LEU A 13 -7.41 -1.97 10.17
CA LEU A 13 -6.28 -2.72 9.63
C LEU A 13 -5.13 -2.82 10.64
N LEU A 14 -4.83 -1.75 11.36
CA LEU A 14 -3.79 -1.74 12.41
C LEU A 14 -4.18 -2.59 13.62
N ASP A 15 -5.45 -2.58 14.02
CA ASP A 15 -6.00 -3.46 15.07
C ASP A 15 -5.91 -4.95 14.71
N GLY A 16 -5.66 -5.27 13.43
CA GLY A 16 -5.37 -6.61 12.92
C GLY A 16 -4.29 -7.38 13.69
N LYS A 17 -3.38 -6.70 14.39
CA LYS A 17 -2.38 -7.34 15.28
C LYS A 17 -3.02 -8.21 16.34
N LYS A 18 -4.13 -7.76 16.93
CA LYS A 18 -4.87 -8.49 17.97
C LYS A 18 -5.50 -9.77 17.43
N HIS A 19 -5.73 -9.84 16.12
CA HIS A 19 -6.34 -11.00 15.50
C HIS A 19 -5.37 -12.17 15.25
N LYS A 20 -4.05 -11.98 15.38
CA LYS A 20 -3.06 -13.07 15.25
C LYS A 20 -3.31 -14.19 16.27
N ALA A 21 -3.80 -13.85 17.46
CA ALA A 21 -4.17 -14.82 18.51
C ALA A 21 -5.50 -15.56 18.22
N THR A 22 -6.32 -15.04 17.30
CA THR A 22 -7.71 -15.54 17.06
C THR A 22 -7.94 -16.04 15.63
N GLY A 23 -6.97 -15.88 14.73
CA GLY A 23 -7.10 -16.23 13.30
C GLY A 23 -8.10 -15.38 12.51
N LYS A 24 -8.70 -14.35 13.11
CA LYS A 24 -9.70 -13.49 12.45
C LYS A 24 -9.03 -12.57 11.41
N LYS A 25 -9.65 -12.42 10.26
CA LYS A 25 -9.23 -11.46 9.24
C LYS A 25 -9.89 -10.11 9.49
N VAL A 26 -9.23 -9.03 9.06
CA VAL A 26 -9.83 -7.69 9.11
C VAL A 26 -11.05 -7.68 8.18
N GLN A 27 -12.20 -7.25 8.70
CA GLN A 27 -13.42 -7.17 7.92
C GLN A 27 -13.38 -5.94 7.03
N LEU A 28 -13.17 -6.18 5.73
CA LEU A 28 -13.22 -5.18 4.66
C LEU A 28 -14.36 -5.58 3.73
N THR A 29 -15.16 -4.61 3.29
CA THR A 29 -16.19 -4.83 2.27
C THR A 29 -15.63 -4.57 0.87
N GLU A 30 -16.21 -5.22 -0.14
CA GLU A 30 -15.81 -5.01 -1.54
C GLU A 30 -15.99 -3.55 -1.98
N THR A 31 -17.01 -2.87 -1.45
CA THR A 31 -17.28 -1.45 -1.72
C THR A 31 -16.18 -0.54 -1.16
N GLU A 32 -15.72 -0.79 0.07
CA GLU A 32 -14.60 -0.03 0.66
C GLU A 32 -13.33 -0.21 -0.16
N ILE A 33 -13.00 -1.46 -0.52
CA ILE A 33 -11.80 -1.76 -1.31
C ILE A 33 -11.88 -1.11 -2.69
N ARG A 34 -13.05 -1.16 -3.34
CA ARG A 34 -13.27 -0.47 -4.61
C ARG A 34 -13.03 1.04 -4.49
N HIS A 35 -13.58 1.68 -3.45
CA HIS A 35 -13.38 3.12 -3.24
C HIS A 35 -11.92 3.48 -2.94
N LEU A 36 -11.19 2.63 -2.21
CA LEU A 36 -9.74 2.78 -2.01
C LEU A 36 -9.00 2.77 -3.35
N CYS A 37 -9.21 1.75 -4.18
CA CYS A 37 -8.53 1.63 -5.47
C CYS A 37 -8.82 2.82 -6.40
N VAL A 38 -10.09 3.25 -6.49
CA VAL A 38 -10.47 4.38 -7.34
C VAL A 38 -9.83 5.68 -6.84
N THR A 39 -9.90 5.95 -5.53
CA THR A 39 -9.34 7.19 -4.95
C THR A 39 -7.80 7.19 -5.06
N ALA A 40 -7.13 6.09 -4.77
CA ALA A 40 -5.68 6.00 -4.87
C ALA A 40 -5.19 6.13 -6.32
N LYS A 41 -5.92 5.54 -7.27
CA LYS A 41 -5.67 5.70 -8.71
C LYS A 41 -5.67 7.17 -9.13
N GLU A 42 -6.65 7.96 -8.69
CA GLU A 42 -6.71 9.40 -8.99
C GLU A 42 -5.47 10.13 -8.46
N ILE A 43 -5.03 9.80 -7.24
CA ILE A 43 -3.82 10.38 -6.65
C ILE A 43 -2.58 10.00 -7.47
N PHE A 44 -2.41 8.73 -7.85
CA PHE A 44 -1.27 8.33 -8.66
C PHE A 44 -1.24 9.03 -10.02
N LEU A 45 -2.39 9.18 -10.68
CA LEU A 45 -2.50 9.89 -11.96
C LEU A 45 -2.24 11.40 -11.83
N SER A 46 -2.45 11.99 -10.66
CA SER A 46 -2.12 13.39 -10.38
C SER A 46 -0.63 13.62 -10.07
N GLN A 47 0.14 12.56 -9.82
CA GLN A 47 1.56 12.61 -9.49
C GLN A 47 2.41 12.16 -10.69
N PRO A 48 3.67 12.62 -10.79
CA PRO A 48 4.54 12.20 -11.89
C PRO A 48 4.91 10.72 -11.79
N ASN A 49 5.14 10.07 -12.94
CA ASN A 49 5.63 8.69 -12.99
C ASN A 49 7.05 8.52 -12.43
N LEU A 50 7.84 9.60 -12.44
CA LEU A 50 9.13 9.73 -11.79
C LEU A 50 8.95 10.65 -10.58
N LEU A 51 8.93 10.09 -9.38
CA LEU A 51 8.75 10.86 -8.16
C LEU A 51 10.06 11.56 -7.77
N GLU A 52 9.96 12.83 -7.39
CA GLU A 52 11.07 13.59 -6.82
C GLU A 52 10.83 13.78 -5.33
N LEU A 53 11.65 13.15 -4.50
CA LEU A 53 11.42 13.01 -3.07
C LEU A 53 12.57 13.59 -2.25
N VAL A 54 12.27 14.14 -1.08
CA VAL A 54 13.26 14.78 -0.20
C VAL A 54 13.39 14.01 1.12
N ALA A 55 14.62 13.74 1.53
CA ALA A 55 14.92 13.09 2.81
C ALA A 55 14.47 13.95 4.02
N PRO A 56 14.14 13.33 5.18
CA PRO A 56 14.27 11.91 5.53
C PRO A 56 13.09 11.05 5.07
N ILE A 57 13.38 9.85 4.55
CA ILE A 57 12.39 8.86 4.09
C ILE A 57 12.86 7.44 4.43
N ASN A 58 11.96 6.63 4.98
CA ASN A 58 12.17 5.20 5.17
C ASN A 58 11.90 4.48 3.84
N VAL A 59 12.89 3.79 3.30
CA VAL A 59 12.76 3.00 2.07
C VAL A 59 12.48 1.54 2.41
N CYS A 60 11.44 0.97 1.82
CA CYS A 60 10.97 -0.38 2.10
C CYS A 60 10.90 -1.21 0.82
N GLY A 61 11.50 -2.40 0.84
CA GLY A 61 11.42 -3.36 -0.26
C GLY A 61 10.13 -4.20 -0.23
N ASP A 62 10.23 -5.39 -0.80
CA ASP A 62 9.13 -6.33 -1.01
C ASP A 62 8.40 -6.69 0.29
N ILE A 63 7.07 -6.82 0.19
CA ILE A 63 6.21 -7.22 1.31
C ILE A 63 5.49 -8.53 1.03
N HIS A 64 5.11 -8.80 -0.22
CA HIS A 64 4.50 -10.07 -0.66
C HIS A 64 3.40 -10.60 0.28
N GLY A 65 2.41 -9.76 0.63
CA GLY A 65 1.30 -10.17 1.47
C GLY A 65 1.67 -10.63 2.90
N GLN A 66 2.89 -10.33 3.37
CA GLN A 66 3.33 -10.54 4.76
C GLN A 66 2.83 -9.42 5.67
N PHE A 67 1.50 -9.32 5.81
CA PHE A 67 0.86 -8.22 6.52
C PHE A 67 1.36 -8.02 7.96
N SER A 68 1.63 -9.12 8.68
CA SER A 68 2.19 -9.04 10.05
C SER A 68 3.57 -8.36 10.09
N ASP A 69 4.39 -8.56 9.07
CA ASP A 69 5.73 -7.97 9.00
C ASP A 69 5.67 -6.52 8.55
N LEU A 70 4.73 -6.15 7.65
CA LEU A 70 4.41 -4.75 7.36
C LEU A 70 3.99 -3.99 8.63
N LEU A 71 3.14 -4.61 9.44
CA LEU A 71 2.68 -4.02 10.69
C LEU A 71 3.79 -3.83 11.73
N ARG A 72 4.81 -4.69 11.72
CA ARG A 72 6.04 -4.54 12.53
C ARG A 72 6.95 -3.47 11.97
N LEU A 73 7.09 -3.39 10.65
CA LEU A 73 7.88 -2.35 9.99
C LEU A 73 7.41 -0.94 10.41
N PHE A 74 6.09 -0.73 10.52
CA PHE A 74 5.53 0.51 11.06
C PHE A 74 5.73 0.71 12.57
N GLU A 75 5.85 -0.36 13.37
CA GLU A 75 6.20 -0.23 14.80
C GLU A 75 7.61 0.30 14.98
N TYR A 76 8.56 -0.22 14.19
CA TYR A 76 9.97 0.17 14.28
C TYR A 76 10.27 1.49 13.57
N GLY A 77 9.69 1.74 12.41
CA GLY A 77 9.95 2.93 11.60
C GLY A 77 9.09 4.16 11.91
N GLY A 78 8.06 4.00 12.74
CA GLY A 78 7.07 5.03 13.04
C GLY A 78 5.87 5.02 12.10
N LEU A 79 4.70 5.48 12.57
CA LEU A 79 3.49 5.53 11.74
C LEU A 79 3.46 6.84 10.92
N PRO A 80 2.97 6.81 9.67
CA PRO A 80 2.65 8.06 8.95
C PRO A 80 1.65 8.93 9.76
N PRO A 81 1.85 10.26 9.84
CA PRO A 81 2.81 11.07 9.10
C PRO A 81 4.13 11.33 9.84
N THR A 82 4.38 10.70 11.00
CA THR A 82 5.60 10.95 11.79
C THR A 82 6.88 10.50 11.08
N ALA A 83 6.75 9.54 10.17
CA ALA A 83 7.80 9.13 9.25
C ALA A 83 7.28 9.11 7.81
N ASN A 84 8.14 9.52 6.87
CA ASN A 84 7.87 9.41 5.44
C ASN A 84 8.28 8.03 4.93
N TYR A 85 7.56 7.49 3.95
CA TYR A 85 7.80 6.15 3.41
C TYR A 85 7.85 6.14 1.89
N LEU A 86 8.80 5.37 1.36
CA LEU A 86 8.87 4.98 -0.05
C LEU A 86 8.91 3.44 -0.11
N PHE A 87 7.88 2.82 -0.68
CA PHE A 87 7.90 1.38 -0.96
C PHE A 87 8.25 1.10 -2.41
N LEU A 88 9.10 0.10 -2.64
CA LEU A 88 9.71 -0.20 -3.94
C LEU A 88 8.87 -1.14 -4.84
N GLY A 89 7.74 -1.64 -4.35
CA GLY A 89 6.86 -2.55 -5.09
C GLY A 89 6.68 -3.88 -4.39
N ASP A 90 6.12 -4.85 -5.11
CA ASP A 90 5.95 -6.25 -4.70
C ASP A 90 5.18 -6.39 -3.38
N TYR A 91 3.98 -5.81 -3.39
CA TYR A 91 3.07 -5.76 -2.26
C TYR A 91 2.25 -7.04 -2.11
N VAL A 92 1.90 -7.64 -3.24
CA VAL A 92 0.98 -8.77 -3.35
C VAL A 92 1.70 -10.06 -3.73
N ASP A 93 0.93 -11.15 -3.82
CA ASP A 93 1.38 -12.52 -4.12
C ASP A 93 2.24 -13.16 -3.03
N ARG A 94 2.41 -14.49 -3.14
CA ARG A 94 3.21 -15.39 -2.29
C ARG A 94 2.78 -15.49 -0.82
N GLY A 95 2.44 -14.38 -0.17
CA GLY A 95 1.92 -14.34 1.19
C GLY A 95 0.42 -14.60 1.30
N LYS A 96 -0.06 -14.60 2.54
CA LYS A 96 -1.42 -15.05 2.89
C LYS A 96 -2.44 -13.90 3.01
N GLN A 97 -1.97 -12.66 3.06
CA GLN A 97 -2.76 -11.47 3.40
C GLN A 97 -2.43 -10.30 2.46
N SER A 98 -2.40 -10.58 1.15
CA SER A 98 -2.08 -9.56 0.14
C SER A 98 -3.12 -8.45 0.11
N ILE A 99 -4.40 -8.78 0.32
CA ILE A 99 -5.49 -7.79 0.34
C ILE A 99 -5.30 -6.82 1.51
N GLU A 100 -5.05 -7.30 2.73
CA GLU A 100 -4.81 -6.43 3.88
C GLU A 100 -3.57 -5.55 3.68
N THR A 101 -2.47 -6.14 3.18
CA THR A 101 -1.24 -5.42 2.84
C THR A 101 -1.52 -4.25 1.90
N ILE A 102 -2.07 -4.52 0.71
CA ILE A 102 -2.27 -3.46 -0.27
C ILE A 102 -3.33 -2.46 0.17
N CYS A 103 -4.39 -2.89 0.87
CA CYS A 103 -5.41 -1.96 1.37
C CYS A 103 -4.83 -0.97 2.39
N LEU A 104 -3.94 -1.42 3.28
CA LEU A 104 -3.29 -0.52 4.24
C LEU A 104 -2.37 0.48 3.54
N LEU A 105 -1.58 0.02 2.58
CA LEU A 105 -0.68 0.88 1.80
C LEU A 105 -1.47 1.94 1.01
N LEU A 106 -2.55 1.55 0.31
CA LEU A 106 -3.41 2.49 -0.42
C LEU A 106 -4.13 3.47 0.52
N ALA A 107 -4.58 3.01 1.69
CA ALA A 107 -5.22 3.89 2.66
C ALA A 107 -4.24 4.95 3.20
N TYR A 108 -2.99 4.57 3.47
CA TYR A 108 -1.96 5.55 3.83
C TYR A 108 -1.62 6.49 2.68
N LYS A 109 -1.56 5.99 1.44
CA LYS A 109 -1.36 6.84 0.26
C LYS A 109 -2.45 7.91 0.13
N ILE A 110 -3.71 7.53 0.35
CA ILE A 110 -4.83 8.47 0.31
C ILE A 110 -4.75 9.47 1.47
N ARG A 111 -4.38 9.00 2.65
CA ARG A 111 -4.36 9.84 3.86
C ARG A 111 -3.19 10.82 3.92
N TYR A 112 -2.06 10.43 3.35
CA TYR A 112 -0.80 11.17 3.38
C TYR A 112 -0.11 11.16 2.00
N PRO A 113 -0.72 11.76 0.97
CA PRO A 113 -0.25 11.66 -0.42
C PRO A 113 1.15 12.24 -0.65
N ASP A 114 1.59 13.16 0.23
CA ASP A 114 2.87 13.87 0.18
C ASP A 114 3.93 13.31 1.15
N ASN A 115 3.59 12.28 1.94
CA ASN A 115 4.51 11.63 2.89
C ASN A 115 4.63 10.12 2.67
N PHE A 116 3.76 9.54 1.85
CA PHE A 116 3.67 8.10 1.62
C PHE A 116 3.66 7.78 0.12
N PHE A 117 4.66 7.04 -0.34
CA PHE A 117 4.94 6.80 -1.75
C PHE A 117 5.04 5.30 -2.04
N LEU A 118 4.48 4.90 -3.18
CA LEU A 118 4.38 3.52 -3.62
C LEU A 118 4.85 3.44 -5.08
N LEU A 119 5.90 2.66 -5.34
CA LEU A 119 6.36 2.35 -6.69
C LEU A 119 5.79 1.03 -7.20
N ARG A 120 5.74 0.89 -8.51
CA ARG A 120 5.29 -0.33 -9.16
C ARG A 120 6.38 -1.41 -9.16
N GLY A 121 6.10 -2.54 -8.49
CA GLY A 121 6.88 -3.77 -8.65
C GLY A 121 6.37 -4.63 -9.81
N ASN A 122 7.06 -5.73 -10.10
CA ASN A 122 6.65 -6.64 -11.16
C ASN A 122 5.40 -7.46 -10.79
N HIS A 123 5.11 -7.62 -9.50
CA HIS A 123 3.89 -8.27 -9.01
C HIS A 123 2.64 -7.37 -9.08
N GLU A 124 2.81 -6.07 -9.26
CA GLU A 124 1.72 -5.12 -9.56
C GLU A 124 1.35 -5.14 -11.07
N CYS A 125 1.34 -6.34 -11.67
CA CYS A 125 0.98 -6.61 -13.06
C CYS A 125 0.05 -7.82 -13.16
N ALA A 126 -0.99 -7.71 -13.99
CA ALA A 126 -2.02 -8.73 -14.14
C ALA A 126 -1.47 -10.10 -14.57
N SER A 127 -0.46 -10.16 -15.45
CA SER A 127 0.10 -11.43 -15.91
C SER A 127 0.79 -12.21 -14.80
N ILE A 128 1.45 -11.50 -13.87
CA ILE A 128 2.18 -12.09 -12.75
C ILE A 128 1.21 -12.47 -11.63
N ASN A 129 0.43 -11.50 -11.14
CA ASN A 129 -0.43 -11.72 -9.97
C ASN A 129 -1.68 -12.57 -10.25
N ARG A 130 -1.90 -12.94 -11.52
CA ARG A 130 -2.86 -13.96 -11.92
C ARG A 130 -2.47 -15.36 -11.47
N ILE A 131 -1.16 -15.62 -11.37
CA ILE A 131 -0.57 -16.97 -11.19
C ILE A 131 0.01 -17.12 -9.78
N TYR A 132 0.55 -16.06 -9.18
CA TYR A 132 1.30 -16.13 -7.92
C TYR A 132 0.48 -15.85 -6.64
N GLY A 133 -0.85 -15.77 -6.76
CA GLY A 133 -1.77 -15.94 -5.64
C GLY A 133 -2.77 -14.81 -5.42
N PHE A 134 -2.50 -13.57 -5.86
CA PHE A 134 -3.38 -12.44 -5.56
C PHE A 134 -4.74 -12.56 -6.24
N TYR A 135 -4.79 -13.03 -7.49
CA TYR A 135 -6.05 -13.33 -8.16
C TYR A 135 -6.89 -14.34 -7.39
N ASP A 136 -6.26 -15.44 -6.95
CA ASP A 136 -6.97 -16.49 -6.22
C ASP A 136 -7.42 -16.01 -4.84
N GLU A 137 -6.63 -15.15 -4.18
CA GLU A 137 -7.03 -14.50 -2.95
C GLU A 137 -8.28 -13.61 -3.15
N CYS A 138 -8.27 -12.76 -4.18
CA CYS A 138 -9.41 -11.90 -4.54
C CYS A 138 -10.65 -12.72 -4.88
N LYS A 139 -10.51 -13.72 -5.76
CA LYS A 139 -11.60 -14.62 -6.17
C LYS A 139 -12.20 -15.37 -4.98
N ARG A 140 -11.37 -15.86 -4.06
CA ARG A 140 -11.83 -16.65 -2.91
C ARG A 140 -12.53 -15.81 -1.84
N ARG A 141 -12.09 -14.56 -1.64
CA ARG A 141 -12.59 -13.70 -0.55
C ARG A 141 -13.69 -12.74 -0.99
N PHE A 142 -13.67 -12.34 -2.25
CA PHE A 142 -14.55 -11.33 -2.81
C PHE A 142 -14.98 -11.77 -4.21
N SER A 143 -14.43 -11.15 -5.25
CA SER A 143 -14.82 -11.38 -6.64
C SER A 143 -13.64 -11.24 -7.59
N VAL A 144 -13.78 -11.85 -8.78
CA VAL A 144 -12.84 -11.61 -9.90
C VAL A 144 -12.91 -10.16 -10.38
N ARG A 145 -14.05 -9.50 -10.21
CA ARG A 145 -14.21 -8.08 -10.55
C ARG A 145 -13.32 -7.20 -9.66
N LEU A 146 -13.19 -7.53 -8.39
CA LEU A 146 -12.30 -6.81 -7.47
C LEU A 146 -10.84 -6.90 -7.90
N TRP A 147 -10.38 -8.07 -8.36
CA TRP A 147 -9.02 -8.21 -8.90
C TRP A 147 -8.77 -7.32 -10.13
N LYS A 148 -9.76 -7.16 -11.01
CA LYS A 148 -9.67 -6.23 -12.15
C LYS A 148 -9.55 -4.77 -11.67
N ILE A 149 -10.31 -4.40 -10.64
CA ILE A 149 -10.23 -3.06 -10.03
C ILE A 149 -8.84 -2.79 -9.44
N PHE A 150 -8.23 -3.79 -8.77
CA PHE A 150 -6.84 -3.67 -8.32
C PHE A 150 -5.86 -3.53 -9.49
N THR A 151 -6.03 -4.33 -10.55
CA THR A 151 -5.23 -4.23 -11.78
C THR A 151 -5.28 -2.81 -12.35
N ASP A 152 -6.46 -2.21 -12.45
CA ASP A 152 -6.63 -0.84 -12.95
C ASP A 152 -5.93 0.20 -12.07
N CYS A 153 -5.87 -0.03 -10.75
CA CYS A 153 -5.13 0.82 -9.82
C CYS A 153 -3.61 0.64 -9.98
N PHE A 154 -3.13 -0.61 -10.07
CA PHE A 154 -1.71 -0.94 -10.24
C PHE A 154 -1.12 -0.41 -11.53
N ASN A 155 -1.92 -0.36 -12.59
CA ASN A 155 -1.50 0.22 -13.87
C ASN A 155 -1.18 1.72 -13.81
N CYS A 156 -1.55 2.40 -12.73
CA CYS A 156 -1.29 3.83 -12.53
C CYS A 156 -0.15 4.12 -11.54
N LEU A 157 0.46 3.09 -10.94
CA LEU A 157 1.56 3.30 -10.00
C LEU A 157 2.78 3.95 -10.68
N PRO A 158 3.44 4.94 -10.03
CA PRO A 158 4.73 5.46 -10.47
C PRO A 158 5.78 4.36 -10.57
N VAL A 159 6.74 4.50 -11.49
CA VAL A 159 7.71 3.44 -11.80
C VAL A 159 9.08 3.67 -11.17
N ALA A 160 9.39 4.91 -10.80
CA ALA A 160 10.68 5.26 -10.23
C ALA A 160 10.57 6.47 -9.29
N ALA A 161 11.55 6.60 -8.41
CA ALA A 161 11.74 7.79 -7.58
C ALA A 161 13.22 8.19 -7.56
N ILE A 162 13.47 9.49 -7.56
CA ILE A 162 14.79 10.08 -7.27
C ILE A 162 14.69 10.72 -5.89
N MET A 163 15.65 10.38 -5.02
CA MET A 163 15.77 11.00 -3.72
C MET A 163 16.83 12.09 -3.76
N GLU A 164 16.42 13.33 -3.55
CA GLU A 164 17.33 14.44 -3.38
C GLU A 164 17.85 14.48 -1.94
N ARG A 165 19.18 14.61 -1.81
CA ARG A 165 19.80 14.83 -0.52
C ARG A 165 19.60 16.29 -0.15
N SER A 166 18.78 16.57 0.86
CA SER A 166 18.78 17.90 1.48
C SER A 166 20.14 18.09 2.17
N ILE A 167 21.10 18.70 1.47
CA ILE A 167 22.32 19.21 2.08
C ILE A 167 21.88 20.46 2.83
N ARG A 168 21.74 20.37 4.16
CA ARG A 168 21.60 21.58 4.99
C ARG A 168 22.91 22.37 4.84
N PRO A 169 22.90 23.60 4.31
CA PRO A 169 24.08 24.44 4.37
C PRO A 169 24.23 24.89 5.84
N GLY A 170 25.18 24.31 6.58
CA GLY A 170 25.47 24.75 7.95
C GLY A 170 25.97 23.73 8.97
N ALA A 171 26.26 22.48 8.59
CA ALA A 171 27.03 21.58 9.47
C ALA A 171 28.52 21.78 9.20
N ASN A 172 29.09 22.85 9.76
CA ASN A 172 30.52 22.97 10.03
C ASN A 172 30.86 22.25 11.33
#